data_AF-A0A259D8W9-F1
#
_entry.id   AF-A0A259D8W9-F1
#
_cell.length_a   1.000
_cell.length_b   1.000
_cell.length_c   1.000
_cell.angle_alpha   90.00
_cell.angle_beta   90.00
_cell.angle_gamma   90.00
#
_symmetry.space_group_name_H-M   'P 1'
#
loop_
_entity.id
_entity.type
_entity.pdbx_description
1 polymer ?
#
loop_
_entity_poly.entity_id
_entity_poly.type
_entity_poly.pdbx_seq_one_letter_code
_entity_poly.pdbx_strand_id
1 'polypeptide(L)'
;MELALNQPAPLFKRLSWFDWLFAAIVAAGALFALSRFGNYMDIYEKAILLAAIPTLAAFGWFWKPFRQLFIGVGIISLFAISQYQGDLGRMELAFFLKYLISSQAAIMWMCALFALATVAYWAGLLARSEFLMKSGSTLSWAAIT
;
A
#
# COMPACT_ATOMS: atom_id res chain seq x y z
N MET A 1 2.48 -27.87 -28.42
CA MET A 1 3.09 -26.99 -29.44
C MET A 1 2.36 -25.65 -29.60
N GLU A 2 1.17 -25.45 -29.00
CA GLU A 2 0.44 -24.16 -29.05
C GLU A 2 0.90 -23.09 -28.05
N LEU A 3 1.56 -23.47 -26.94
CA LEU A 3 2.08 -22.52 -25.93
C LEU A 3 3.20 -21.59 -26.46
N ALA A 4 3.78 -21.89 -27.62
CA ALA A 4 4.84 -21.10 -28.24
C ALA A 4 4.34 -20.05 -29.26
N LEU A 5 3.08 -20.13 -29.70
CA LEU A 5 2.52 -19.27 -30.76
C LEU A 5 1.88 -17.98 -30.24
N ASN A 6 1.63 -17.88 -28.94
CA ASN A 6 1.05 -16.69 -28.32
C ASN A 6 2.04 -16.08 -27.33
N GLN A 7 3.18 -15.61 -27.85
CA GLN A 7 4.06 -14.76 -27.04
C GLN A 7 3.25 -13.54 -26.58
N PRO A 8 3.04 -13.34 -25.27
CA PRO A 8 2.38 -12.14 -24.81
C PRO A 8 3.17 -10.94 -25.31
N ALA A 9 2.51 -10.03 -26.05
CA ALA A 9 3.12 -8.80 -26.56
C ALA A 9 4.00 -8.13 -25.47
N PRO A 10 5.17 -7.57 -25.83
CA PRO A 10 6.15 -7.07 -24.88
C PRO A 10 5.50 -6.10 -23.88
N LEU A 11 5.88 -6.19 -22.60
CA LEU A 11 5.25 -5.47 -21.49
C LEU A 11 5.05 -3.98 -21.80
N PHE A 12 6.06 -3.34 -22.38
CA PHE A 12 6.03 -1.92 -22.77
C PHE A 12 4.95 -1.57 -23.81
N LYS A 13 4.52 -2.51 -24.66
CA LYS A 13 3.40 -2.31 -25.61
C LYS A 13 2.02 -2.47 -24.98
N ARG A 14 1.94 -3.01 -23.75
CA ARG A 14 0.71 -3.18 -22.98
C ARG A 14 0.53 -2.08 -21.93
N LEU A 15 1.54 -1.23 -21.73
CA LEU A 15 1.47 -0.15 -20.77
C LEU A 15 0.55 0.96 -21.28
N SER A 16 -0.49 1.23 -20.52
CA SER A 16 -1.37 2.38 -20.74
C SER A 16 -0.73 3.67 -20.20
N TRP A 17 -1.26 4.82 -20.61
CA TRP A 17 -0.83 6.11 -20.04
C TRP A 17 -0.96 6.17 -18.50
N PHE A 18 -1.98 5.53 -17.93
CA PHE A 18 -2.15 5.43 -16.48
C PHE A 18 -1.02 4.67 -15.78
N ASP A 19 -0.37 3.74 -16.48
CA ASP A 19 0.76 2.97 -15.94
C ASP A 19 1.98 3.87 -15.77
N TRP A 20 2.20 4.76 -16.73
CA TRP A 20 3.25 5.77 -16.67
C TRP A 20 2.93 6.87 -15.66
N LEU A 21 1.67 7.29 -15.55
CA LEU A 21 1.24 8.24 -14.51
C LEU A 21 1.52 7.70 -13.11
N PHE A 22 1.20 6.43 -12.84
CA PHE A 22 1.52 5.80 -11.56
C PHE A 22 3.04 5.79 -11.28
N ALA A 23 3.84 5.39 -12.27
CA ALA A 23 5.30 5.40 -12.14
C ALA A 23 5.84 6.82 -11.89
N ALA A 24 5.26 7.84 -12.54
CA ALA A 24 5.61 9.24 -12.32
C ALA A 24 5.26 9.71 -10.90
N ILE A 25 4.11 9.31 -10.34
CA ILE A 25 3.73 9.60 -8.95
C ILE A 25 4.72 8.97 -7.98
N VAL A 26 5.06 7.69 -8.16
CA VAL A 26 6.05 6.98 -7.33
C VAL A 26 7.41 7.68 -7.39
N ALA A 27 7.90 7.99 -8.59
CA ALA A 27 9.17 8.67 -8.79
C ALA A 27 9.17 10.07 -8.17
N ALA A 28 8.10 10.85 -8.37
CA ALA A 28 7.97 12.19 -7.81
C ALA A 28 7.98 12.16 -6.28
N GLY A 29 7.25 11.22 -5.65
CA GLY A 29 7.24 11.07 -4.19
C GLY A 29 8.61 10.72 -3.63
N ALA A 30 9.31 9.73 -4.22
CA ALA A 30 10.63 9.33 -3.79
C ALA A 30 11.69 10.42 -4.01
N LEU A 31 11.70 11.08 -5.17
CA LEU A 31 12.62 12.17 -5.47
C LEU A 31 12.36 13.40 -4.60
N PHE A 32 11.11 13.69 -4.26
CA PHE A 32 10.76 14.72 -3.29
C PHE A 32 11.29 14.39 -1.89
N ALA A 33 11.11 13.15 -1.44
CA ALA A 33 11.67 12.70 -0.16
C ALA A 33 13.20 12.82 -0.15
N LEU A 34 13.86 12.43 -1.25
CA LEU A 34 15.31 12.54 -1.40
C LEU A 34 15.79 13.99 -1.41
N SER A 35 15.10 14.90 -2.10
CA SER A 35 15.50 16.31 -2.14
C SER A 35 15.32 17.02 -0.80
N ARG A 36 14.27 16.66 -0.04
CA ARG A 36 13.96 17.27 1.25
C ARG A 36 14.77 16.69 2.40
N PHE A 37 14.94 15.37 2.42
CA PHE A 37 15.49 14.63 3.56
C PHE A 37 16.81 13.93 3.25
N GLY A 38 17.34 14.03 2.03
CA GLY A 38 18.57 13.33 1.65
C GLY A 38 19.81 13.71 2.46
N ASN A 39 19.85 14.89 3.08
CA ASN A 39 20.96 15.25 3.98
C ASN A 39 20.92 14.50 5.32
N TYR A 40 19.75 13.99 5.71
CA TYR A 40 19.56 13.16 6.90
C TYR A 40 19.67 11.65 6.59
N MET A 41 19.84 11.29 5.32
CA MET A 41 19.94 9.91 4.86
C MET A 41 21.38 9.51 4.60
N ASP A 42 21.75 8.31 5.03
CA ASP A 42 22.99 7.64 4.63
C ASP A 42 22.93 7.14 3.17
N ILE A 43 24.01 6.52 2.70
CA ILE A 43 24.08 6.02 1.32
C ILE A 43 23.14 4.83 1.07
N TYR A 44 22.90 3.99 2.07
CA TYR A 44 22.03 2.82 1.94
C TYR A 44 20.58 3.25 1.82
N GLU A 45 20.14 4.20 2.64
CA GLU A 45 18.78 4.74 2.61
C GLU A 45 18.47 5.40 1.26
N LYS A 46 19.43 6.15 0.71
CA LYS A 46 19.30 6.74 -0.64
C LYS A 46 19.22 5.67 -1.72
N ALA A 47 20.07 4.65 -1.65
CA ALA A 47 20.08 3.56 -2.61
C ALA A 47 18.77 2.76 -2.57
N ILE A 48 18.27 2.45 -1.37
CA ILE A 48 16.99 1.76 -1.17
C ILE A 48 15.83 2.61 -1.71
N LEU A 49 15.81 3.91 -1.42
CA LEU A 49 14.78 4.82 -1.91
C LEU A 49 14.75 4.89 -3.44
N LEU A 50 15.92 4.99 -4.08
CA LEU A 50 16.03 5.01 -5.54
C LEU A 50 15.67 3.65 -6.16
N ALA A 51 16.05 2.54 -5.53
CA ALA A 51 15.69 1.19 -5.98
C ALA A 51 14.19 0.89 -5.80
N ALA A 52 13.53 1.51 -4.82
CA ALA A 52 12.09 1.39 -4.62
C ALA A 52 11.29 1.93 -5.80
N ILE A 53 11.78 2.96 -6.51
CA ILE A 53 11.09 3.57 -7.65
C ILE A 53 10.77 2.55 -8.76
N PRO A 54 11.76 1.89 -9.39
CA PRO A 54 11.48 0.92 -10.44
C PRO A 54 10.75 -0.32 -9.91
N THR A 55 11.02 -0.72 -8.65
CA THR A 55 10.38 -1.89 -8.03
C THR A 55 8.87 -1.68 -7.85
N LEU A 56 8.48 -0.55 -7.26
CA LEU A 56 7.07 -0.20 -7.05
C LEU A 56 6.37 0.09 -8.38
N ALA A 57 7.03 0.77 -9.32
CA ALA A 57 6.50 1.00 -10.66
C ALA A 57 6.19 -0.33 -11.37
N ALA A 58 7.15 -1.27 -11.37
CA ALA A 58 6.94 -2.60 -11.93
C ALA A 58 5.79 -3.33 -11.23
N PHE A 59 5.75 -3.32 -9.90
CA PHE A 59 4.68 -3.97 -9.14
C PHE A 59 3.30 -3.40 -9.47
N GLY A 60 3.19 -2.07 -9.58
CA GLY A 60 1.97 -1.40 -10.02
C GLY A 60 1.61 -1.70 -11.47
N TRP A 61 2.57 -1.97 -12.36
CA TRP A 61 2.31 -2.37 -13.75
C TRP A 61 1.74 -3.79 -13.84
N PHE A 62 2.32 -4.73 -13.10
CA PHE A 62 1.92 -6.14 -13.07
C PHE A 62 0.63 -6.36 -12.29
N TRP A 63 0.44 -5.67 -11.15
CA TRP A 63 -0.71 -5.85 -10.27
C TRP A 63 -1.49 -4.55 -10.11
N LYS A 64 -2.48 -4.33 -10.99
CA LYS A 64 -3.26 -3.07 -11.01
C LYS A 64 -3.94 -2.73 -9.68
N PRO A 65 -4.54 -3.67 -8.92
CA PRO A 65 -5.12 -3.40 -7.60
C PRO A 65 -4.15 -2.77 -6.60
N PHE A 66 -2.85 -3.08 -6.69
CA PHE A 66 -1.83 -2.52 -5.80
C PHE A 66 -1.78 -0.98 -5.82
N ARG A 67 -2.17 -0.35 -6.94
CA ARG A 67 -2.13 1.11 -7.07
C ARG A 67 -3.07 1.81 -6.11
N GLN A 68 -4.27 1.24 -5.95
CA GLN A 68 -5.28 1.81 -5.05
C GLN A 68 -4.80 1.69 -3.60
N LEU A 69 -4.20 0.56 -3.24
CA LEU A 69 -3.56 0.35 -1.95
C LEU A 69 -2.43 1.36 -1.73
N PHE A 70 -1.51 1.49 -2.67
CA PHE A 70 -0.37 2.41 -2.59
C PHE A 70 -0.82 3.86 -2.37
N ILE A 71 -1.81 4.32 -3.13
CA ILE A 71 -2.36 5.67 -2.99
C ILE A 71 -3.07 5.82 -1.65
N GLY A 72 -3.88 4.84 -1.23
CA GLY A 72 -4.58 4.85 0.05
C GLY A 72 -3.63 4.95 1.24
N VAL A 73 -2.64 4.05 1.30
CA VAL A 73 -1.58 4.05 2.31
C VAL A 73 -0.82 5.38 2.30
N GLY A 74 -0.51 5.92 1.12
CA GLY A 74 0.18 7.21 0.97
C GLY A 74 -0.61 8.38 1.56
N ILE A 75 -1.92 8.46 1.27
CA ILE A 75 -2.80 9.49 1.82
C ILE A 75 -2.91 9.37 3.34
N ILE A 76 -3.14 8.16 3.86
CA ILE A 76 -3.22 7.90 5.30
C ILE A 76 -1.91 8.24 5.99
N SER A 77 -0.77 7.89 5.39
CA SER A 77 0.57 8.21 5.92
C SER A 77 0.81 9.71 6.00
N LEU A 78 0.49 10.47 4.94
CA LEU A 78 0.60 11.93 4.95
C LEU A 78 -0.36 12.58 5.95
N PHE A 79 -1.58 12.06 6.08
CA PHE A 79 -2.52 12.50 7.09
C PHE A 79 -1.97 12.24 8.50
N ALA A 80 -1.41 11.06 8.77
CA ALA A 80 -0.80 10.73 10.05
C ALA A 80 0.37 11.67 10.39
N ILE A 81 1.28 11.93 9.43
CA ILE A 81 2.39 12.87 9.59
C ILE A 81 1.87 14.26 9.98
N SER A 82 0.77 14.72 9.36
CA SER A 82 0.16 16.03 9.70
C SER A 82 -0.33 16.10 11.16
N GLN A 83 -0.70 14.97 11.77
CA GLN A 83 -1.19 14.92 13.16
C GLN A 83 -0.06 15.07 14.19
N TYR A 84 1.18 14.73 13.81
CA TYR A 84 2.33 14.84 14.71
C TYR A 84 2.76 16.28 14.96
N GLN A 85 2.52 17.22 14.04
CA GLN A 85 2.83 18.67 14.24
C GLN A 85 4.25 18.95 14.80
N GLY A 86 5.24 18.08 14.51
CA GLY A 86 6.61 18.19 15.02
C GLY A 86 6.84 17.63 16.43
N ASP A 87 5.82 17.09 17.10
CA ASP A 87 5.90 16.49 18.42
C ASP A 87 5.51 15.00 18.39
N LEU A 88 6.50 14.13 18.60
CA LEU A 88 6.33 12.67 18.65
C LEU A 88 5.42 12.22 19.81
N GLY A 89 5.36 12.98 20.90
CA GLY A 89 4.52 12.69 22.07
C GLY A 89 3.02 12.73 21.77
N ARG A 90 2.62 13.39 20.66
CA ARG A 90 1.22 13.42 20.22
C ARG A 90 0.66 12.06 19.84
N MET A 91 1.50 11.03 19.70
CA MET A 91 1.06 9.65 19.52
C MET A 91 0.09 9.21 20.63
N GLU A 92 0.24 9.73 21.85
CA GLU A 92 -0.60 9.39 23.01
C GLU A 92 -1.77 10.34 23.24
N LEU A 93 -1.84 11.45 22.51
CA LEU A 93 -2.79 12.55 22.72
C LEU A 93 -3.76 12.70 21.56
N ALA A 94 -3.26 12.65 20.32
CA ALA A 94 -4.08 12.82 19.14
C ALA A 94 -4.92 11.57 18.88
N PHE A 95 -6.24 11.73 18.85
CA PHE A 95 -7.21 10.64 18.72
C PHE A 95 -6.86 9.63 17.61
N PHE A 96 -6.62 10.12 16.39
CA PHE A 96 -6.32 9.26 15.24
C PHE A 96 -4.99 8.52 15.38
N LEU A 97 -3.96 9.15 15.96
CA LEU A 97 -2.69 8.48 16.20
C LEU A 97 -2.87 7.41 17.28
N LYS A 98 -3.41 7.78 18.45
CA LYS A 98 -3.55 6.89 19.60
C LYS A 98 -4.37 5.65 19.30
N TYR A 99 -5.48 5.80 18.58
CA TYR A 99 -6.47 4.74 18.45
C TYR A 99 -6.49 4.06 17.09
N LEU A 100 -5.83 4.60 16.05
CA LEU A 100 -6.03 4.10 14.69
C LEU A 100 -4.75 3.96 13.86
N ILE A 101 -3.95 5.03 13.72
CA ILE A 101 -2.90 5.10 12.69
C ILE A 101 -1.47 5.09 13.26
N SER A 102 -1.27 5.27 14.58
CA SER A 102 0.07 5.01 15.15
C SER A 102 0.49 3.57 14.89
N SER A 103 1.80 3.32 14.76
CA SER A 103 2.30 1.97 14.42
C SER A 103 1.75 0.88 15.34
N GLN A 104 1.70 1.12 16.65
CA GLN A 104 1.16 0.16 17.61
C GLN A 104 -0.34 -0.06 17.44
N ALA A 105 -1.14 1.03 17.34
CA ALA A 105 -2.59 0.92 17.17
C ALA A 105 -2.96 0.28 15.83
N ALA A 106 -2.28 0.67 14.76
CA ALA A 106 -2.48 0.15 13.41
C ALA A 106 -2.20 -1.35 13.34
N ILE A 107 -1.11 -1.84 13.94
CA ILE A 107 -0.81 -3.29 14.01
C ILE A 107 -1.92 -4.02 14.79
N MET A 108 -2.42 -3.42 15.88
CA MET A 108 -3.49 -4.03 16.66
C MET A 108 -4.79 -4.16 15.84
N TRP A 109 -5.16 -3.11 15.10
CA TRP A 109 -6.30 -3.15 14.17
C TRP A 109 -6.09 -4.12 13.02
N MET A 110 -4.90 -4.19 12.44
CA MET A 110 -4.54 -5.16 11.41
C MET A 110 -4.80 -6.60 11.90
N CYS A 111 -4.31 -6.94 13.10
CA CYS A 111 -4.56 -8.25 13.72
C CYS A 111 -6.05 -8.51 13.94
N ALA A 112 -6.79 -7.53 14.49
CA ALA A 112 -8.23 -7.65 14.72
C ALA A 112 -9.01 -7.85 13.41
N LEU A 113 -8.69 -7.09 12.37
CA LEU A 113 -9.35 -7.17 11.06
C LEU A 113 -9.05 -8.49 10.35
N PHE A 114 -7.83 -9.03 10.45
CA PHE A 114 -7.52 -10.35 9.92
C PHE A 114 -8.23 -11.49 10.67
N ALA A 115 -8.35 -11.37 11.99
CA ALA A 115 -9.14 -12.32 12.77
C ALA A 115 -10.62 -12.30 12.33
N LEU A 116 -11.22 -11.12 12.18
CA LEU A 116 -12.58 -10.95 11.67
C LEU A 116 -12.72 -11.43 10.23
N ALA A 117 -11.75 -11.17 9.36
CA ALA A 117 -11.74 -11.65 7.98
C ALA A 117 -11.74 -13.18 7.93
N THR A 118 -10.96 -13.83 8.80
CA THR A 118 -10.91 -15.29 8.93
C THR A 118 -12.28 -15.83 9.32
N VAL A 119 -12.92 -15.25 10.34
CA VAL A 119 -14.28 -15.64 10.73
C VAL A 119 -15.28 -15.43 9.59
N ALA A 120 -15.20 -14.30 8.88
CA ALA A 120 -16.08 -14.01 7.75
C ALA A 120 -15.91 -15.02 6.60
N TYR A 121 -14.67 -15.41 6.28
CA TYR A 121 -14.40 -16.44 5.27
C TYR A 121 -14.94 -17.80 5.69
N TRP A 122 -14.72 -18.22 6.94
CA TRP A 122 -15.26 -19.48 7.45
C TRP A 122 -16.79 -19.49 7.45
N ALA A 123 -17.42 -18.43 7.97
CA ALA A 123 -18.87 -18.29 7.96
C ALA A 123 -19.43 -18.26 6.53
N GLY A 124 -18.76 -17.56 5.60
CA GLY A 124 -19.15 -17.51 4.19
C GLY A 124 -19.03 -18.85 3.49
N LEU A 125 -17.99 -19.63 3.79
CA LEU A 125 -17.82 -20.97 3.26
C LEU A 125 -18.90 -21.94 3.77
N LEU A 126 -19.15 -21.94 5.08
CA LEU A 126 -20.14 -22.81 5.72
C LEU A 126 -21.59 -22.46 5.30
N ALA A 127 -21.91 -21.17 5.24
CA ALA A 127 -23.22 -20.68 4.83
C ALA A 127 -23.38 -20.58 3.30
N ARG A 128 -22.31 -20.85 2.52
CA ARG A 128 -22.25 -20.64 1.05
C ARG A 128 -22.72 -19.25 0.62
N SER A 129 -22.34 -18.23 1.38
CA SER A 129 -22.78 -16.84 1.20
C SER A 129 -21.70 -15.98 0.53
N GLU A 130 -22.00 -15.45 -0.65
CA GLU A 130 -21.11 -14.54 -1.38
C GLU A 130 -20.87 -13.23 -0.63
N PHE A 131 -21.87 -12.74 0.10
CA PHE A 131 -21.76 -11.51 0.90
C PHE A 131 -20.69 -11.63 2.00
N LEU A 132 -20.63 -12.76 2.70
CA LEU A 132 -19.66 -13.01 3.77
C LEU A 132 -18.24 -13.17 3.21
N MET A 133 -18.10 -13.84 2.05
CA MET A 133 -16.82 -13.95 1.34
C MET A 133 -16.30 -12.58 0.86
N LYS A 134 -17.19 -11.73 0.34
CA LYS A 134 -16.85 -10.35 -0.03
C LYS A 134 -16.45 -9.53 1.19
N SER A 135 -17.16 -9.68 2.30
CA SER A 135 -16.84 -9.01 3.56
C SER A 135 -15.45 -9.40 4.07
N GLY A 136 -15.10 -10.69 4.07
CA GLY A 136 -13.75 -11.15 4.42
C GLY A 136 -12.66 -10.55 3.54
N SER A 137 -12.93 -10.41 2.24
CA SER A 137 -12.01 -9.78 1.29
C SER A 137 -11.84 -8.28 1.57
N THR A 138 -12.92 -7.55 1.81
CA THR A 138 -12.88 -6.13 2.17
C THR A 138 -12.14 -5.90 3.48
N LEU A 139 -12.38 -6.73 4.50
CA LEU A 139 -11.66 -6.66 5.77
C LEU A 139 -10.15 -6.91 5.59
N SER A 140 -9.77 -7.84 4.72
CA SER A 140 -8.36 -8.12 4.41
C SER A 140 -7.68 -6.95 3.71
N TRP A 141 -8.37 -6.29 2.76
CA TRP A 141 -7.86 -5.07 2.12
C TRP A 141 -7.76 -3.90 3.10
N ALA A 142 -8.74 -3.74 3.99
CA ALA A 142 -8.70 -2.72 5.03
C ALA A 142 -7.57 -2.97 6.05
N ALA A 143 -7.26 -4.23 6.38
CA ALA A 143 -6.21 -4.57 7.33
C ALA A 143 -4.81 -4.18 6.84
N ILE A 144 -4.57 -4.20 5.52
CA ILE A 144 -3.27 -3.88 4.92
C ILE A 144 -3.12 -2.41 4.49
N THR A 145 -4.20 -1.62 4.56
CA THR A 145 -4.23 -0.22 4.14
C THR A 145 -3.97 0.70 5.33
#